data_AF-A0A5N6WC18-F1
#
_entry.id   AF-A0A5N6WC18-F1
#
_cell.length_a   1.000
_cell.length_b   1.000
_cell.length_c   1.000
_cell.angle_alpha   90.00
_cell.angle_beta   90.00
_cell.angle_gamma   90.00
#
_symmetry.space_group_name_H-M   'P 1'
#
loop_
_entity.id
_entity.type
_entity.pdbx_description
1 polymer ?
#
loop_
_entity_poly.entity_id
_entity_poly.type
_entity_poly.pdbx_seq_one_letter_code
_entity_poly.pdbx_strand_id
1 'polypeptide(L)'
;MSLVQHVSSINGVDSTLTRCKVQVIITLLACWCASGIVFGFAALKPVMISEGVYRNLCSETVLPEGNVCRAQDLRLNLFFMVSSITANVSALPVGTILDRYGSRWCGFIGCAVLAAGSLLMAFSFSGRVDGYIPANLMLALGGTFIFVPSFRIANAFPKYTGTIVALVTGAFDASAAVYLFYRLAYEKDPVTFSPKRFFLAYLAVPACIFIALLTIMPAHDYQTTQQLEVKIEEVEDVTQDVHDSDAEIESNSELWQVRTDRAKHRKDQLRKIDKVFGDKTERKQRQEWEEERHETSRVWGVLHGLPAHAQMKTPWFILILLMTVLQMLRMNYFIATVRSQYEFMLRSVRQAEMINDFFDVALPVGGVLFTPVIGLLLDNLSVPATLAMIVLLTTSTGALNSVPTVWTGYLTVILFVLLRPYYYSAMSDYATKVFGFGTFGRVYGTIICFSGLVNFAQYLLDYLTHGPFHGNPIPINIFLATAGLIVGAALVAFVYIAEKRWREEKAEYDEERQRLIPEDEEEEA
;
A
#
# COMPACT_ATOMS: atom_id res chain seq x y z
N MET A 1 -37.78 -4.14 5.69
CA MET A 1 -37.94 -2.72 6.10
C MET A 1 -36.60 -2.05 6.48
N SER A 2 -35.44 -2.56 6.05
CA SER A 2 -34.10 -2.03 6.38
C SER A 2 -33.21 -1.71 5.18
N LEU A 3 -33.74 -1.74 3.95
CA LEU A 3 -32.93 -1.58 2.71
C LEU A 3 -33.37 -0.45 1.77
N VAL A 4 -34.47 0.24 2.09
CA VAL A 4 -34.94 1.43 1.33
C VAL A 4 -34.51 2.74 1.99
N GLN A 5 -34.07 2.70 3.25
CA GLN A 5 -33.76 3.88 4.05
C GLN A 5 -32.43 4.56 3.70
N HIS A 6 -31.65 3.99 2.77
CA HIS A 6 -30.44 4.63 2.26
C HIS A 6 -30.62 5.37 0.93
N VAL A 7 -31.82 5.31 0.31
CA VAL A 7 -32.08 5.92 -1.01
C VAL A 7 -33.17 7.01 -0.97
N SER A 8 -33.81 7.22 0.19
CA SER A 8 -34.85 8.23 0.40
C SER A 8 -34.33 9.49 1.11
N SER A 9 -33.54 10.31 0.41
CA SER A 9 -33.51 11.76 0.68
C SER A 9 -33.12 12.50 -0.60
N ILE A 10 -34.13 13.01 -1.29
CA ILE A 10 -34.05 13.63 -2.62
C ILE A 10 -33.49 15.07 -2.56
N ASN A 11 -33.10 15.56 -1.38
CA ASN A 11 -32.25 16.75 -1.20
C ASN A 11 -30.77 16.41 -0.89
N GLY A 12 -30.39 15.13 -0.93
CA GLY A 12 -29.16 14.62 -0.32
C GLY A 12 -28.06 14.11 -1.27
N VAL A 13 -28.22 14.18 -2.60
CA VAL A 13 -27.20 13.60 -3.51
C VAL A 13 -25.92 14.43 -3.52
N ASP A 14 -26.02 15.77 -3.51
CA ASP A 14 -24.86 16.66 -3.39
C ASP A 14 -24.22 16.58 -1.99
N SER A 15 -25.04 16.40 -0.94
CA SER A 15 -24.52 16.17 0.41
C SER A 15 -23.85 14.81 0.57
N THR A 16 -24.30 13.77 -0.15
CA THR A 16 -23.67 12.45 -0.18
C THR A 16 -22.34 12.49 -0.93
N LEU A 17 -22.27 13.16 -2.08
CA LEU A 17 -21.01 13.33 -2.84
C LEU A 17 -20.00 14.16 -2.03
N THR A 18 -20.44 15.25 -1.41
CA THR A 18 -19.61 16.08 -0.53
C THR A 18 -19.11 15.27 0.66
N ARG A 19 -19.97 14.45 1.27
CA ARG A 19 -19.59 13.55 2.36
C ARG A 19 -18.55 12.51 1.92
N CYS A 20 -18.70 11.88 0.75
CA CYS A 20 -17.71 10.94 0.21
C CYS A 20 -16.35 11.62 -0.02
N LYS A 21 -16.34 12.85 -0.57
CA LYS A 21 -15.10 13.63 -0.76
C LYS A 21 -14.43 13.93 0.58
N VAL A 22 -15.21 14.38 1.57
CA VAL A 22 -14.71 14.67 2.93
C VAL A 22 -14.16 13.40 3.58
N GLN A 23 -14.82 12.26 3.41
CA GLN A 23 -14.32 10.97 3.92
C GLN A 23 -12.99 10.56 3.28
N VAL A 24 -12.85 10.69 1.95
CA VAL A 24 -11.57 10.43 1.27
C VAL A 24 -10.47 11.33 1.81
N ILE A 25 -10.73 12.64 1.94
CA ILE A 25 -9.74 13.60 2.48
C ILE A 25 -9.35 13.24 3.91
N ILE A 26 -10.32 12.91 4.78
CA ILE A 26 -10.04 12.51 6.17
C ILE A 26 -9.24 11.22 6.20
N THR A 27 -9.57 10.23 5.38
CA THR A 27 -8.80 8.98 5.28
C THR A 27 -7.37 9.26 4.86
N LEU A 28 -7.15 10.10 3.84
CA LEU A 28 -5.81 10.48 3.38
C LEU A 28 -5.02 11.21 4.48
N LEU A 29 -5.65 12.12 5.22
CA LEU A 29 -5.04 12.80 6.36
C LEU A 29 -4.74 11.83 7.51
N ALA A 30 -5.62 10.87 7.78
CA ALA A 30 -5.38 9.84 8.78
C ALA A 30 -4.22 8.93 8.38
N CYS A 31 -4.12 8.54 7.10
CA CYS A 31 -2.98 7.80 6.57
C CYS A 31 -1.69 8.61 6.70
N TRP A 32 -1.69 9.88 6.29
CA TRP A 32 -0.54 10.76 6.42
C TRP A 32 -0.09 10.85 7.88
N CYS A 33 -1.01 11.07 8.82
CA CYS A 33 -0.62 11.31 10.20
C CYS A 33 -0.21 10.04 10.96
N ALA A 34 -0.69 8.85 10.56
CA ALA A 34 -0.58 7.66 11.41
C ALA A 34 -0.04 6.37 10.75
N SER A 35 -0.14 6.21 9.43
CA SER A 35 -0.02 4.88 8.82
C SER A 35 1.41 4.33 8.71
N GLY A 36 2.40 5.18 8.42
CA GLY A 36 3.78 4.77 8.13
C GLY A 36 4.85 5.61 8.84
N ILE A 37 4.50 6.30 9.95
CA ILE A 37 5.42 7.20 10.68
C ILE A 37 6.75 6.50 11.04
N VAL A 38 6.71 5.19 11.29
CA VAL A 38 7.87 4.37 11.66
C VAL A 38 8.92 4.29 10.55
N PHE A 39 8.54 4.50 9.28
CA PHE A 39 9.46 4.57 8.14
C PHE A 39 10.23 5.90 8.08
N GLY A 40 9.80 6.93 8.84
CA GLY A 40 10.57 8.15 9.09
C GLY A 40 11.67 8.00 10.14
N PHE A 41 12.09 6.77 10.45
CA PHE A 41 13.10 6.48 11.48
C PHE A 41 14.42 7.20 11.26
N ALA A 42 14.84 7.42 10.02
CA ALA A 42 16.07 8.17 9.69
C ALA A 42 16.06 9.60 10.28
N ALA A 43 14.89 10.24 10.39
CA ALA A 43 14.72 11.53 11.04
C ALA A 43 14.61 11.42 12.57
N LEU A 44 14.04 10.34 13.09
CA LEU A 44 13.89 10.14 14.54
C LEU A 44 15.21 9.71 15.21
N LYS A 45 16.04 8.91 14.52
CA LYS A 45 17.27 8.32 15.04
C LYS A 45 18.24 9.36 15.63
N PRO A 46 18.54 10.50 14.97
CA PRO A 46 19.38 11.55 15.54
C PRO A 46 18.84 12.12 16.86
N VAL A 47 17.52 12.31 16.97
CA VAL A 47 16.88 12.81 18.20
C VAL A 47 16.98 11.80 19.34
N MET A 48 16.84 10.50 19.04
CA MET A 48 17.04 9.46 20.05
C MET A 48 18.49 9.42 20.56
N ILE A 49 19.46 9.65 19.68
CA ILE A 49 20.88 9.72 20.03
C ILE A 49 21.15 10.94 20.92
N SER A 50 20.60 12.12 20.59
CA SER A 50 20.80 13.34 21.40
C SER A 50 20.19 13.25 22.80
N GLU A 51 19.07 12.56 22.93
CA GLU A 51 18.42 12.27 24.23
C GLU A 51 19.12 11.16 25.03
N GLY A 52 20.20 10.57 24.49
CA GLY A 52 20.99 9.56 25.18
C GLY A 52 20.32 8.18 25.26
N VAL A 53 19.34 7.89 24.39
CA VAL A 53 18.67 6.58 24.35
C VAL A 53 19.70 5.48 24.06
N TYR A 54 19.73 4.44 24.91
CA TYR A 54 20.68 3.32 24.86
C TYR A 54 22.17 3.68 25.04
N ARG A 55 22.49 4.88 25.56
CA ARG A 55 23.88 5.28 25.85
C ARG A 55 24.57 4.36 26.85
N ASN A 56 23.80 3.70 27.73
CA ASN A 56 24.28 2.72 28.71
C ASN A 56 24.89 1.45 28.08
N LEU A 57 24.65 1.18 26.79
CA LEU A 57 25.25 0.04 26.08
C LEU A 57 26.67 0.34 25.59
N CYS A 58 27.12 1.58 25.66
CA CYS A 58 28.46 1.98 25.25
C CYS A 58 29.43 1.82 26.43
N SER A 59 30.53 1.08 26.24
CA SER A 59 31.64 1.07 27.20
C SER A 59 32.40 2.40 27.18
N GLU A 60 32.91 2.84 28.34
CA GLU A 60 33.49 4.17 28.60
C GLU A 60 34.77 4.53 27.81
N THR A 61 35.27 3.69 26.91
CA THR A 61 36.48 3.97 26.15
C THR A 61 36.16 4.86 24.95
N VAL A 62 36.28 6.17 25.18
CA VAL A 62 36.60 7.25 24.22
C VAL A 62 35.85 7.15 22.88
N LEU A 63 34.59 7.60 22.88
CA LEU A 63 33.97 8.07 21.64
C LEU A 63 34.36 9.54 21.45
N PRO A 64 34.92 9.94 20.29
CA PRO A 64 34.97 11.35 19.91
C PRO A 64 33.57 11.96 20.00
N GLU A 65 33.48 13.22 20.41
CA GLU A 65 32.21 13.96 20.48
C GLU A 65 31.38 13.75 19.20
N GLY A 66 30.23 13.09 19.33
CA GLY A 66 29.30 12.84 18.22
C GLY A 66 29.22 11.40 17.68
N ASN A 67 30.11 10.49 18.10
CA ASN A 67 30.08 9.12 17.58
C ASN A 67 29.15 8.18 18.38
N VAL A 68 28.27 7.48 17.66
CA VAL A 68 27.39 6.43 18.20
C VAL A 68 28.20 5.15 18.39
N CYS A 69 28.10 4.49 19.54
CA CYS A 69 28.76 3.19 19.69
C CYS A 69 28.02 2.10 18.91
N ARG A 70 28.76 1.08 18.45
CA ARG A 70 28.21 -0.07 17.71
C ARG A 70 27.00 -0.72 18.41
N ALA A 71 27.08 -0.91 19.73
CA ALA A 71 26.00 -1.55 20.48
C ALA A 71 24.72 -0.69 20.53
N GLN A 72 24.88 0.63 20.62
CA GLN A 72 23.78 1.59 20.57
C GLN A 72 23.16 1.62 19.17
N ASP A 73 23.98 1.67 18.12
CA ASP A 73 23.48 1.69 16.74
C ASP A 73 22.70 0.41 16.38
N LEU A 74 23.23 -0.76 16.75
CA LEU A 74 22.55 -2.05 16.55
C LEU A 74 21.20 -2.12 17.30
N ARG A 75 21.11 -1.57 18.51
CA ARG A 75 19.87 -1.54 19.29
C ARG A 75 18.84 -0.57 18.70
N LEU A 76 19.28 0.57 18.15
CA LEU A 76 18.44 1.51 17.42
C LEU A 76 17.95 0.93 16.09
N ASN A 77 18.80 0.20 15.36
CA ASN A 77 18.40 -0.48 14.14
C ASN A 77 17.41 -1.63 14.43
N LEU A 78 17.55 -2.32 15.58
CA LEU A 78 16.56 -3.29 16.07
C LEU A 78 15.20 -2.63 16.35
N PHE A 79 15.18 -1.43 16.94
CA PHE A 79 13.96 -0.66 17.18
C PHE A 79 13.19 -0.39 15.88
N PHE A 80 13.87 0.00 14.80
CA PHE A 80 13.24 0.16 13.49
C PHE A 80 12.81 -1.17 12.88
N MET A 81 13.69 -2.18 12.91
CA MET A 81 13.43 -3.49 12.34
C MET A 81 12.14 -4.11 12.91
N VAL A 82 11.97 -4.13 14.24
CA VAL A 82 10.75 -4.69 14.87
C VAL A 82 9.49 -3.98 14.37
N SER A 83 9.52 -2.67 14.22
CA SER A 83 8.37 -1.89 13.71
C SER A 83 8.07 -2.17 12.24
N SER A 84 9.10 -2.23 11.40
CA SER A 84 8.92 -2.52 9.96
C SER A 84 8.37 -3.93 9.74
N ILE A 85 8.86 -4.93 10.48
CA ILE A 85 8.33 -6.30 10.48
C ILE A 85 6.87 -6.30 10.92
N THR A 86 6.56 -5.58 11.99
CA THR A 86 5.18 -5.49 12.50
C THR A 86 4.24 -4.91 11.46
N ALA A 87 4.62 -3.83 10.77
CA ALA A 87 3.79 -3.23 9.72
C ALA A 87 3.47 -4.22 8.59
N ASN A 88 4.46 -5.03 8.19
CA ASN A 88 4.30 -6.00 7.09
C ASN A 88 3.52 -7.25 7.52
N VAL A 89 3.89 -7.86 8.65
CA VAL A 89 3.28 -9.10 9.13
C VAL A 89 1.85 -8.86 9.61
N SER A 90 1.57 -7.70 10.22
CA SER A 90 0.23 -7.39 10.72
C SER A 90 -0.79 -7.08 9.62
N ALA A 91 -0.38 -6.81 8.38
CA ALA A 91 -1.29 -6.58 7.27
C ALA A 91 -2.24 -7.76 7.01
N LEU A 92 -1.77 -9.00 7.18
CA LEU A 92 -2.57 -10.22 6.98
C LEU A 92 -3.67 -10.40 8.05
N PRO A 93 -3.37 -10.39 9.37
CA PRO A 93 -4.41 -10.47 10.40
C PRO A 93 -5.32 -9.25 10.40
N VAL A 94 -4.79 -8.04 10.15
CA VAL A 94 -5.61 -6.82 10.02
C VAL A 94 -6.59 -6.95 8.85
N GLY A 95 -6.14 -7.46 7.69
CA GLY A 95 -7.01 -7.74 6.54
C GLY A 95 -8.10 -8.77 6.88
N THR A 96 -7.77 -9.81 7.65
CA THR A 96 -8.76 -10.81 8.08
C THR A 96 -9.81 -10.20 9.03
N ILE A 97 -9.40 -9.31 9.93
CA ILE A 97 -10.31 -8.57 10.81
C ILE A 97 -11.18 -7.60 10.00
N LEU A 98 -10.60 -6.91 9.03
CA LEU A 98 -11.30 -6.02 8.11
C LEU A 98 -12.40 -6.77 7.36
N ASP A 99 -12.10 -7.94 6.81
CA ASP A 99 -13.07 -8.71 6.04
C ASP A 99 -14.20 -9.30 6.92
N ARG A 100 -13.94 -9.60 8.20
CA ARG A 100 -14.94 -10.20 9.11
C ARG A 100 -15.78 -9.19 9.88
N TYR A 101 -15.18 -8.09 10.31
CA TYR A 101 -15.80 -7.10 11.21
C TYR A 101 -15.98 -5.73 10.56
N GLY A 102 -15.36 -5.46 9.41
CA GLY A 102 -15.45 -4.20 8.68
C GLY A 102 -14.46 -3.13 9.15
N SER A 103 -14.36 -2.04 8.36
CA SER A 103 -13.33 -0.99 8.54
C SER A 103 -13.43 -0.22 9.86
N ARG A 104 -14.64 -0.04 10.41
CA ARG A 104 -14.83 0.72 11.65
C ARG A 104 -14.16 0.09 12.85
N TRP A 105 -14.26 -1.23 12.97
CA TRP A 105 -13.61 -1.98 14.06
C TRP A 105 -12.10 -1.92 13.93
N CYS A 106 -11.57 -2.03 12.71
CA CYS A 106 -10.15 -1.78 12.45
C CYS A 106 -9.73 -0.37 12.88
N GLY A 107 -10.54 0.65 12.58
CA GLY A 107 -10.30 2.03 12.99
C GLY A 107 -10.26 2.21 14.51
N PHE A 108 -11.21 1.64 15.24
CA PHE A 108 -11.23 1.70 16.71
C PHE A 108 -10.04 1.00 17.35
N ILE A 109 -9.71 -0.21 16.88
CA ILE A 109 -8.53 -0.95 17.35
C ILE A 109 -7.27 -0.14 17.02
N GLY A 110 -7.16 0.40 15.81
CA GLY A 110 -6.05 1.24 15.38
C GLY A 110 -5.85 2.46 16.28
N CYS A 111 -6.93 3.19 16.60
CA CYS A 111 -6.86 4.35 17.50
C CYS A 111 -6.41 3.96 18.91
N ALA A 112 -6.95 2.87 19.47
CA ALA A 112 -6.57 2.39 20.80
C ALA A 112 -5.11 1.98 20.86
N VAL A 113 -4.64 1.24 19.86
CA VAL A 113 -3.25 0.76 19.76
C VAL A 113 -2.28 1.92 19.51
N LEU A 114 -2.62 2.88 18.63
CA LEU A 114 -1.82 4.10 18.42
C LEU A 114 -1.71 4.93 19.71
N ALA A 115 -2.82 5.14 20.41
CA ALA A 115 -2.82 5.88 21.67
C ALA A 115 -1.96 5.19 22.73
N ALA A 116 -2.09 3.87 22.87
CA ALA A 116 -1.27 3.07 23.79
C ALA A 116 0.22 3.13 23.43
N GLY A 117 0.58 2.99 22.15
CA GLY A 117 1.97 3.12 21.68
C GLY A 117 2.56 4.51 21.94
N SER A 118 1.77 5.57 21.72
CA SER A 118 2.17 6.96 21.96
C SER A 118 2.40 7.23 23.45
N LEU A 119 1.50 6.77 24.32
CA LEU A 119 1.64 6.87 25.77
C LEU A 119 2.87 6.10 26.27
N LEU A 120 3.06 4.87 25.80
CA LEU A 120 4.21 4.05 26.20
C LEU A 120 5.54 4.68 25.74
N MET A 121 5.57 5.29 24.55
CA MET A 121 6.73 6.04 24.07
C MET A 121 7.02 7.24 24.97
N ALA A 122 6.00 8.05 25.30
CA ALA A 122 6.15 9.20 26.18
C ALA A 122 6.65 8.82 27.59
N PHE A 123 6.18 7.69 28.15
CA PHE A 123 6.69 7.17 29.41
C PHE A 123 8.11 6.63 29.31
N SER A 124 8.49 6.07 28.17
CA SER A 124 9.85 5.57 27.94
C SER A 124 10.87 6.70 27.96
N PHE A 125 10.59 7.79 27.25
CA PHE A 125 11.42 9.01 27.28
C PHE A 125 11.43 9.71 28.65
N SER A 126 10.46 9.43 29.53
CA SER A 126 10.46 9.96 30.90
C SER A 126 11.39 9.21 31.88
N GLY A 127 12.04 8.13 31.42
CA GLY A 127 12.92 7.30 32.25
C GLY A 127 12.19 6.36 33.22
N ARG A 128 10.86 6.21 33.09
CA ARG A 128 10.05 5.37 34.00
C ARG A 128 10.06 3.88 33.61
N VAL A 129 10.14 3.57 32.31
CA VAL A 129 10.06 2.21 31.76
C VAL A 129 10.96 2.13 30.51
N ASP A 130 11.73 1.06 30.31
CA ASP A 130 12.42 0.82 29.03
C ASP A 130 11.45 0.14 28.03
N GLY A 131 10.56 0.95 27.47
CA GLY A 131 9.44 0.51 26.64
C GLY A 131 9.53 0.92 25.16
N TYR A 132 10.67 1.43 24.68
CA TYR A 132 10.80 2.01 23.33
C TYR A 132 10.42 1.02 22.22
N ILE A 133 10.94 -0.22 22.25
CA ILE A 133 10.66 -1.23 21.22
C ILE A 133 9.17 -1.65 21.25
N PRO A 134 8.58 -2.04 22.39
CA PRO A 134 7.14 -2.30 22.48
C PRO A 134 6.28 -1.11 22.03
N ALA A 135 6.66 0.12 22.39
CA ALA A 135 5.93 1.32 21.98
C ALA A 135 5.93 1.48 20.46
N ASN A 136 7.09 1.31 19.81
CA ASN A 136 7.22 1.42 18.37
C ASN A 136 6.49 0.29 17.62
N LEU A 137 6.48 -0.92 18.19
CA LEU A 137 5.67 -2.04 17.70
C LEU A 137 4.18 -1.68 17.70
N MET A 138 3.68 -1.11 18.80
CA MET A 138 2.28 -0.66 18.88
C MET A 138 1.98 0.46 17.88
N LEU A 139 2.89 1.43 17.72
CA LEU A 139 2.72 2.49 16.70
C LEU A 139 2.62 1.90 15.28
N ALA A 140 3.48 0.94 14.92
CA ALA A 140 3.43 0.27 13.61
C ALA A 140 2.14 -0.55 13.41
N LEU A 141 1.72 -1.29 14.44
CA LEU A 141 0.49 -2.08 14.41
C LEU A 141 -0.73 -1.17 14.23
N GLY A 142 -0.79 -0.09 15.02
CA GLY A 142 -1.85 0.91 14.94
C GLY A 142 -1.90 1.61 13.57
N GLY A 143 -0.74 1.96 13.00
CA GLY A 143 -0.65 2.51 11.65
C GLY A 143 -1.19 1.56 10.58
N THR A 144 -0.92 0.26 10.71
CA THR A 144 -1.42 -0.77 9.79
C THR A 144 -2.94 -0.92 9.85
N PHE A 145 -3.53 -0.84 11.05
CA PHE A 145 -4.98 -0.83 11.26
C PHE A 145 -5.69 0.37 10.61
N ILE A 146 -4.99 1.49 10.43
CA ILE A 146 -5.51 2.64 9.67
C ILE A 146 -5.27 2.47 8.17
N PHE A 147 -4.10 1.94 7.78
CA PHE A 147 -3.71 1.81 6.38
C PHE A 147 -4.57 0.81 5.59
N VAL A 148 -4.68 -0.44 6.06
CA VAL A 148 -5.30 -1.52 5.28
C VAL A 148 -6.78 -1.24 4.95
N PRO A 149 -7.63 -0.77 5.89
CA PRO A 149 -9.02 -0.43 5.57
C PRO A 149 -9.17 0.77 4.63
N SER A 150 -8.15 1.63 4.55
CA SER A 150 -8.20 2.83 3.71
C SER A 150 -8.33 2.50 2.22
N PHE A 151 -7.91 1.31 1.77
CA PHE A 151 -8.14 0.87 0.39
C PHE A 151 -9.62 0.70 0.04
N ARG A 152 -10.50 0.39 1.01
CA ARG A 152 -11.94 0.26 0.77
C ARG A 152 -12.60 1.61 0.44
N ILE A 153 -12.00 2.74 0.84
CA ILE A 153 -12.53 4.07 0.52
C ILE A 153 -12.45 4.39 -0.98
N ALA A 154 -11.53 3.74 -1.70
CA ALA A 154 -11.40 3.93 -3.15
C ALA A 154 -12.67 3.52 -3.90
N ASN A 155 -13.44 2.57 -3.35
CA ASN A 155 -14.73 2.16 -3.91
C ASN A 155 -15.83 3.22 -3.77
N ALA A 156 -15.62 4.27 -2.97
CA ALA A 156 -16.55 5.41 -2.91
C ALA A 156 -16.63 6.19 -4.22
N PHE A 157 -15.57 6.12 -5.06
CA PHE A 157 -15.53 6.72 -6.38
C PHE A 157 -14.97 5.73 -7.42
N PRO A 158 -15.80 4.82 -7.97
CA PRO A 158 -15.31 3.79 -8.89
C PRO A 158 -14.62 4.32 -10.15
N LYS A 159 -14.94 5.57 -10.56
CA LYS A 159 -14.26 6.28 -11.67
C LYS A 159 -12.79 6.61 -11.38
N TYR A 160 -12.42 6.73 -10.11
CA TYR A 160 -11.08 7.17 -9.68
C TYR A 160 -10.45 6.19 -8.68
N THR A 161 -10.88 4.92 -8.66
CA THR A 161 -10.39 3.91 -7.71
C THR A 161 -8.87 3.79 -7.73
N GLY A 162 -8.28 3.67 -8.92
CA GLY A 162 -6.83 3.57 -9.08
C GLY A 162 -6.09 4.79 -8.54
N THR A 163 -6.56 6.00 -8.86
CA THR A 163 -5.99 7.25 -8.34
C THR A 163 -6.11 7.36 -6.82
N ILE A 164 -7.24 6.96 -6.22
CA ILE A 164 -7.44 7.02 -4.77
C ILE A 164 -6.55 6.00 -4.06
N VAL A 165 -6.45 4.77 -4.58
CA VAL A 165 -5.52 3.76 -4.06
C VAL A 165 -4.08 4.28 -4.11
N ALA A 166 -3.68 4.87 -5.23
CA ALA A 166 -2.36 5.47 -5.39
C ALA A 166 -2.14 6.59 -4.36
N LEU A 167 -3.11 7.50 -4.16
CA LEU A 167 -3.03 8.56 -3.15
C LEU A 167 -2.93 8.02 -1.71
N VAL A 168 -3.63 6.94 -1.38
CA VAL A 168 -3.52 6.28 -0.07
C VAL A 168 -2.12 5.71 0.14
N THR A 169 -1.55 5.06 -0.87
CA THR A 169 -0.16 4.57 -0.83
C THR A 169 0.85 5.72 -0.73
N GLY A 170 0.65 6.81 -1.48
CA GLY A 170 1.46 8.02 -1.39
C GLY A 170 1.38 8.68 -0.02
N ALA A 171 0.20 8.70 0.60
CA ALA A 171 0.00 9.21 1.96
C ALA A 171 0.71 8.36 3.03
N PHE A 172 0.83 7.04 2.81
CA PHE A 172 1.61 6.16 3.66
C PHE A 172 3.11 6.53 3.63
N ASP A 173 3.67 6.78 2.46
CA ASP A 173 5.07 7.22 2.36
C ASP A 173 5.27 8.65 2.88
N ALA A 174 4.29 9.53 2.64
CA ALA A 174 4.27 10.90 3.16
C ALA A 174 4.27 10.97 4.69
N SER A 175 3.78 9.94 5.37
CA SER A 175 3.69 9.90 6.83
C SER A 175 5.05 9.94 7.54
N ALA A 176 6.14 9.57 6.86
CA ALA A 176 7.50 9.77 7.36
C ALA A 176 7.81 11.26 7.67
N ALA A 177 7.09 12.19 7.03
CA ALA A 177 7.22 13.63 7.29
C ALA A 177 6.88 14.00 8.74
N VAL A 178 6.07 13.21 9.45
CA VAL A 178 5.72 13.49 10.85
C VAL A 178 6.98 13.53 11.72
N TYR A 179 7.89 12.57 11.55
CA TYR A 179 9.17 12.55 12.27
C TYR A 179 10.16 13.59 11.74
N LEU A 180 10.14 13.91 10.43
CA LEU A 180 10.92 15.02 9.88
C LEU A 180 10.53 16.36 10.51
N PHE A 181 9.24 16.72 10.49
CA PHE A 181 8.76 17.97 11.08
C PHE A 181 9.04 18.03 12.57
N TYR A 182 8.92 16.90 13.27
CA TYR A 182 9.32 16.80 14.66
C TYR A 182 10.81 17.08 14.86
N ARG A 183 11.69 16.44 14.09
CA ARG A 183 13.15 16.67 14.15
C ARG A 183 13.48 18.15 13.93
N LEU A 184 12.89 18.78 12.92
CA LEU A 184 13.09 20.21 12.63
C LEU A 184 12.60 21.13 13.76
N ALA A 185 11.54 20.75 14.47
CA ALA A 185 11.06 21.47 15.65
C ALA A 185 12.01 21.28 16.85
N TYR A 186 12.49 20.04 17.06
CA TYR A 186 13.43 19.68 18.12
C TYR A 186 14.77 20.41 17.97
N GLU A 187 15.31 20.51 16.75
CA GLU A 187 16.58 21.22 16.49
C GLU A 187 16.51 22.72 16.79
N LYS A 188 15.30 23.33 16.71
CA LYS A 188 15.10 24.75 17.05
C LYS A 188 15.00 25.00 18.55
N ASP A 189 14.25 24.17 19.26
CA ASP A 189 14.08 24.28 20.72
C ASP A 189 13.90 22.89 21.36
N PRO A 190 15.01 22.24 21.78
CA PRO A 190 14.97 20.91 22.38
C PRO A 190 14.21 20.87 23.71
N VAL A 191 14.18 21.97 24.46
CA VAL A 191 13.54 22.05 25.78
C VAL A 191 12.02 22.09 25.62
N THR A 192 11.53 22.92 24.70
CA THR A 192 10.10 23.03 24.43
C THR A 192 9.57 21.78 23.74
N PHE A 193 10.28 21.28 22.72
CA PHE A 193 9.89 20.14 21.90
C PHE A 193 10.51 18.80 22.36
N SER A 194 10.60 18.58 23.67
CA SER A 194 11.08 17.30 24.20
C SER A 194 10.25 16.10 23.66
N PRO A 195 10.87 14.93 23.41
CA PRO A 195 10.18 13.78 22.83
C PRO A 195 8.93 13.35 23.61
N LYS A 196 8.99 13.44 24.95
CA LYS A 196 7.83 13.20 25.81
C LYS A 196 6.64 14.08 25.44
N ARG A 197 6.85 15.40 25.27
CA ARG A 197 5.79 16.34 24.92
C ARG A 197 5.27 16.09 23.51
N PHE A 198 6.15 15.74 22.58
CA PHE A 198 5.77 15.36 21.23
C PHE A 198 4.84 14.14 21.22
N PHE A 199 5.22 13.03 21.85
CA PHE A 199 4.37 11.83 21.87
C PHE A 199 3.07 12.02 22.67
N LEU A 200 3.06 12.92 23.68
CA LEU A 200 1.83 13.32 24.35
C LEU A 200 0.94 14.19 23.45
N ALA A 201 1.50 15.12 22.68
CA ALA A 201 0.75 15.89 21.69
C ALA A 201 0.24 15.00 20.55
N TYR A 202 1.00 13.98 20.18
CA TYR A 202 0.65 13.02 19.14
C TYR A 202 -0.59 12.19 19.49
N LEU A 203 -1.01 12.09 20.76
CA LEU A 203 -2.33 11.53 21.16
C LEU A 203 -3.52 12.27 20.55
N ALA A 204 -3.33 13.52 20.11
CA ALA A 204 -4.36 14.24 19.37
C ALA A 204 -4.71 13.51 18.05
N VAL A 205 -3.75 12.85 17.39
CA VAL A 205 -3.97 12.13 16.13
C VAL A 205 -4.99 10.99 16.28
N PRO A 206 -4.78 9.97 17.14
CA PRO A 206 -5.77 8.92 17.34
C PRO A 206 -7.08 9.46 17.92
N ALA A 207 -7.08 10.54 18.70
CA ALA A 207 -8.31 11.18 19.18
C ALA A 207 -9.11 11.80 18.03
N CYS A 208 -8.46 12.53 17.11
CA CYS A 208 -9.10 13.10 15.93
C CYS A 208 -9.63 12.02 14.98
N ILE A 209 -8.86 10.95 14.76
CA ILE A 209 -9.31 9.80 13.95
C ILE A 209 -10.53 9.14 14.61
N PHE A 210 -10.50 8.95 15.93
CA PHE A 210 -11.64 8.39 16.68
C PHE A 210 -12.90 9.24 16.55
N ILE A 211 -12.78 10.57 16.69
CA ILE A 211 -13.90 11.50 16.51
C ILE A 211 -14.42 11.43 15.06
N ALA A 212 -13.53 11.38 14.07
CA ALA A 212 -13.91 11.27 12.67
C ALA A 212 -14.61 9.93 12.36
N LEU A 213 -14.19 8.83 13.01
CA LEU A 213 -14.85 7.53 12.93
C LEU A 213 -16.27 7.57 13.48
N LEU A 214 -16.51 8.29 14.58
CA LEU A 214 -17.83 8.44 15.19
C LEU A 214 -18.77 9.35 14.38
N THR A 215 -18.25 10.44 13.81
CA THR A 215 -19.07 11.52 13.24
C THR A 215 -19.25 11.45 11.73
N ILE A 216 -18.19 11.16 10.97
CA ILE A 216 -18.15 11.38 9.52
C ILE A 216 -18.08 10.07 8.74
N MET A 217 -17.28 9.11 9.20
CA MET A 217 -17.06 7.84 8.50
C MET A 217 -18.33 6.97 8.40
N PRO A 218 -18.49 6.22 7.30
CA PRO A 218 -19.70 5.45 7.07
C PRO A 218 -19.82 4.29 8.09
N ALA A 219 -21.07 3.87 8.37
CA ALA A 219 -21.37 2.76 9.28
C ALA A 219 -20.98 1.39 8.67
N HIS A 220 -21.10 1.30 7.34
CA HIS A 220 -20.81 0.12 6.54
C HIS A 220 -19.86 0.47 5.41
N ASP A 221 -19.02 -0.47 5.03
CA ASP A 221 -18.06 -0.30 3.94
C ASP A 221 -18.74 -0.18 2.58
N TYR A 222 -18.12 0.58 1.68
CA TYR A 222 -18.55 0.68 0.30
C TYR A 222 -18.42 -0.68 -0.39
N GLN A 223 -19.47 -1.05 -1.13
CA GLN A 223 -19.55 -2.30 -1.87
C GLN A 223 -18.46 -2.37 -2.95
N THR A 224 -18.03 -3.59 -3.26
CA THR A 224 -17.06 -3.84 -4.33
C THR A 224 -17.70 -3.66 -5.70
N THR A 225 -16.89 -3.42 -6.74
CA THR A 225 -17.34 -3.24 -8.13
C THR A 225 -18.23 -4.39 -8.63
N GLN A 226 -17.87 -5.64 -8.32
CA GLN A 226 -18.66 -6.82 -8.68
C GLN A 226 -20.06 -6.84 -8.04
N GLN A 227 -20.16 -6.43 -6.77
CA GLN A 227 -21.47 -6.35 -6.09
C GLN A 227 -22.35 -5.24 -6.66
N LEU A 228 -21.73 -4.21 -7.23
CA LEU A 228 -22.42 -3.14 -7.94
C LEU A 228 -22.92 -3.59 -9.31
N GLU A 229 -22.13 -4.34 -10.06
CA GLU A 229 -22.52 -4.85 -11.39
C GLU A 229 -23.77 -5.72 -11.30
N VAL A 230 -23.80 -6.67 -10.34
CA VAL A 230 -24.99 -7.50 -10.09
C VAL A 230 -26.22 -6.64 -9.78
N LYS A 231 -26.06 -5.58 -8.98
CA LYS A 231 -27.17 -4.67 -8.67
C LYS A 231 -27.62 -3.84 -9.86
N ILE A 232 -26.69 -3.43 -10.71
CA ILE A 232 -27.00 -2.70 -11.93
C ILE A 232 -27.80 -3.61 -12.86
N GLU A 233 -27.36 -4.87 -13.01
CA GLU A 233 -28.03 -5.88 -13.82
C GLU A 233 -29.43 -6.18 -13.29
N GLU A 234 -29.58 -6.34 -11.96
CA GLU A 234 -30.89 -6.48 -11.31
C GLU A 234 -31.83 -5.29 -11.59
N VAL A 235 -31.33 -4.04 -11.51
CA VAL A 235 -32.16 -2.84 -11.76
C VAL A 235 -32.42 -2.62 -13.26
N GLU A 236 -31.55 -3.11 -14.14
CA GLU A 236 -31.73 -3.03 -15.58
C GLU A 236 -32.75 -4.06 -16.09
N ASP A 237 -32.92 -5.18 -15.38
CA ASP A 237 -33.88 -6.23 -15.69
C ASP A 237 -35.33 -5.70 -15.71
N VAL A 238 -35.92 -5.73 -16.90
CA VAL A 238 -37.30 -5.28 -17.15
C VAL A 238 -38.32 -6.28 -16.63
N THR A 239 -37.93 -7.55 -16.45
CA THR A 239 -38.83 -8.62 -15.98
C THR A 239 -39.20 -8.44 -14.51
N GLN A 240 -38.38 -7.74 -13.71
CA GLN A 240 -38.71 -7.35 -12.34
C GLN A 240 -39.92 -6.41 -12.22
N ASP A 241 -40.34 -5.75 -13.31
CA ASP A 241 -41.55 -4.93 -13.29
C ASP A 241 -42.81 -5.82 -13.11
N VAL A 242 -42.71 -7.12 -13.41
CA VAL A 242 -43.75 -8.15 -13.24
C VAL A 242 -43.45 -8.98 -11.99
N HIS A 243 -44.44 -9.16 -11.12
CA HIS A 243 -44.28 -9.90 -9.86
C HIS A 243 -45.34 -11.00 -9.73
N ASP A 244 -45.04 -12.09 -9.02
CA ASP A 244 -45.99 -13.22 -8.83
C ASP A 244 -47.30 -12.80 -8.17
N SER A 245 -47.25 -11.78 -7.30
CA SER A 245 -48.44 -11.17 -6.69
C SER A 245 -49.37 -10.46 -7.69
N ASP A 246 -48.91 -10.21 -8.91
CA ASP A 246 -49.75 -9.62 -9.97
C ASP A 246 -50.87 -10.58 -10.39
N ALA A 247 -50.72 -11.89 -10.13
CA ALA A 247 -51.75 -12.89 -10.38
C ALA A 247 -52.99 -12.73 -9.48
N GLU A 248 -52.87 -12.00 -8.37
CA GLU A 248 -53.96 -11.72 -7.42
C GLU A 248 -54.77 -10.46 -7.78
N ILE A 249 -54.35 -9.70 -8.81
CA ILE A 249 -54.99 -8.45 -9.22
C ILE A 249 -56.00 -8.73 -10.35
N GLU A 250 -57.29 -8.66 -10.04
CA GLU A 250 -58.37 -8.95 -11.01
C GLU A 250 -58.57 -7.82 -12.05
N SER A 251 -58.27 -6.57 -11.69
CA SER A 251 -58.49 -5.41 -12.55
C SER A 251 -57.28 -5.08 -13.43
N ASN A 252 -57.47 -5.13 -14.76
CA ASN A 252 -56.43 -4.80 -15.74
C ASN A 252 -55.92 -3.35 -15.63
N SER A 253 -56.77 -2.41 -15.21
CA SER A 253 -56.35 -1.00 -15.04
C SER A 253 -55.46 -0.83 -13.82
N GLU A 254 -55.74 -1.54 -12.72
CA GLU A 254 -54.93 -1.52 -11.51
C GLU A 254 -53.58 -2.22 -11.75
N LEU A 255 -53.59 -3.37 -12.43
CA LEU A 255 -52.37 -4.08 -12.82
C LEU A 255 -51.45 -3.21 -13.70
N TRP A 256 -52.02 -2.48 -14.66
CA TRP A 256 -51.27 -1.54 -15.50
C TRP A 256 -50.66 -0.39 -14.70
N GLN A 257 -51.40 0.18 -13.73
CA GLN A 257 -50.89 1.24 -12.86
C GLN A 257 -49.73 0.74 -11.99
N VAL A 258 -49.89 -0.42 -11.35
CA VAL A 258 -48.86 -1.01 -10.48
C VAL A 258 -47.57 -1.29 -11.26
N ARG A 259 -47.66 -1.88 -12.45
CA ARG A 259 -46.49 -2.13 -13.31
C ARG A 259 -45.84 -0.83 -13.80
N THR A 260 -46.63 0.17 -14.14
CA THR A 260 -46.13 1.48 -14.57
C THR A 260 -45.40 2.21 -13.45
N ASP A 261 -45.92 2.13 -12.22
CA ASP A 261 -45.27 2.71 -11.05
C ASP A 261 -43.97 1.97 -10.67
N ARG A 262 -43.94 0.63 -10.77
CA ARG A 262 -42.69 -0.15 -10.61
C ARG A 262 -41.66 0.20 -11.68
N ALA A 263 -42.06 0.26 -12.95
CA ALA A 263 -41.19 0.66 -14.06
C ALA A 263 -40.66 2.10 -13.89
N LYS A 264 -41.48 3.02 -13.37
CA LYS A 264 -41.07 4.38 -13.04
C LYS A 264 -40.06 4.39 -11.88
N HIS A 265 -40.30 3.62 -10.83
CA HIS A 265 -39.37 3.47 -9.71
C HIS A 265 -38.02 2.92 -10.17
N ARG A 266 -38.03 1.88 -11.01
CA ARG A 266 -36.83 1.28 -11.60
C ARG A 266 -36.06 2.28 -12.46
N LYS A 267 -36.73 3.02 -13.34
CA LYS A 267 -36.11 4.11 -14.13
C LYS A 267 -35.51 5.21 -13.25
N ASP A 268 -36.16 5.59 -12.15
CA ASP A 268 -35.61 6.55 -11.21
C ASP A 268 -34.40 6.01 -10.44
N GLN A 269 -34.38 4.72 -10.10
CA GLN A 269 -33.21 4.05 -9.52
C GLN A 269 -32.05 3.99 -10.51
N LEU A 270 -32.32 3.60 -11.77
CA LEU A 270 -31.32 3.55 -12.83
C LEU A 270 -30.69 4.93 -13.07
N ARG A 271 -31.50 5.99 -13.14
CA ARG A 271 -31.00 7.37 -13.28
C ARG A 271 -30.13 7.83 -12.12
N LYS A 272 -30.40 7.36 -10.89
CA LYS A 272 -29.55 7.66 -9.72
C LYS A 272 -28.22 6.93 -9.82
N ILE A 273 -28.23 5.67 -10.27
CA ILE A 273 -27.03 4.88 -10.54
C ILE A 273 -26.20 5.57 -11.63
N ASP A 274 -26.81 5.94 -12.76
CA ASP A 274 -26.15 6.65 -13.87
C ASP A 274 -25.45 7.93 -13.41
N LYS A 275 -26.11 8.73 -12.57
CA LYS A 275 -25.53 9.98 -12.04
C LYS A 275 -24.25 9.77 -11.20
N VAL A 276 -24.08 8.60 -10.59
CA VAL A 276 -22.91 8.28 -9.73
C VAL A 276 -21.86 7.47 -10.48
N PHE A 277 -22.28 6.51 -11.30
CA PHE A 277 -21.41 5.52 -11.94
C PHE A 277 -21.11 5.83 -13.43
N GLY A 278 -21.81 6.80 -14.01
CA GLY A 278 -21.77 7.11 -15.43
C GLY A 278 -22.90 6.41 -16.19
N ASP A 279 -23.31 7.01 -17.31
CA ASP A 279 -24.31 6.44 -18.21
C ASP A 279 -23.85 5.08 -18.77
N LYS A 280 -24.79 4.28 -19.28
CA LYS A 280 -24.50 2.97 -19.90
C LYS A 280 -23.40 3.03 -20.97
N THR A 281 -23.32 4.12 -21.72
CA THR A 281 -22.26 4.37 -22.73
C THR A 281 -20.89 4.59 -22.08
N GLU A 282 -20.79 5.41 -21.03
CA GLU A 282 -19.54 5.60 -20.28
C GLU A 282 -19.08 4.30 -19.62
N ARG A 283 -20.03 3.48 -19.16
CA ARG A 283 -19.74 2.16 -18.57
C ARG A 283 -19.23 1.16 -19.61
N LYS A 284 -19.85 1.11 -20.79
CA LYS A 284 -19.36 0.30 -21.92
C LYS A 284 -17.98 0.74 -22.40
N GLN A 285 -17.77 2.04 -22.60
CA GLN A 285 -16.45 2.57 -22.96
C GLN A 285 -15.39 2.24 -21.91
N ARG A 286 -15.76 2.20 -20.63
CA ARG A 286 -14.84 1.76 -19.58
C ARG A 286 -14.55 0.26 -19.65
N GLN A 287 -15.57 -0.57 -19.90
CA GLN A 287 -15.36 -2.01 -20.11
C GLN A 287 -14.45 -2.26 -21.31
N GLU A 288 -14.67 -1.58 -22.42
CA GLU A 288 -13.81 -1.63 -23.62
C GLU A 288 -12.37 -1.17 -23.28
N TRP A 289 -12.21 -0.04 -22.57
CA TRP A 289 -10.90 0.42 -22.10
C TRP A 289 -10.23 -0.59 -21.14
N GLU A 290 -11.00 -1.19 -20.23
CA GLU A 290 -10.51 -2.20 -19.30
C GLU A 290 -10.10 -3.49 -20.03
N GLU A 291 -10.84 -3.89 -21.05
CA GLU A 291 -10.49 -4.98 -21.97
C GLU A 291 -9.21 -4.66 -22.75
N GLU A 292 -9.08 -3.47 -23.32
CA GLU A 292 -7.83 -2.99 -23.94
C GLU A 292 -6.67 -3.00 -22.95
N ARG A 293 -6.89 -2.61 -21.69
CA ARG A 293 -5.88 -2.71 -20.61
C ARG A 293 -5.54 -4.16 -20.29
N HIS A 294 -6.52 -5.06 -20.27
CA HIS A 294 -6.26 -6.49 -20.07
C HIS A 294 -5.41 -7.05 -21.20
N GLU A 295 -5.70 -6.69 -22.45
CA GLU A 295 -4.88 -7.05 -23.62
C GLU A 295 -3.46 -6.46 -23.54
N THR A 296 -3.36 -5.19 -23.12
CA THR A 296 -2.07 -4.48 -22.93
C THR A 296 -1.23 -5.11 -21.82
N SER A 297 -1.87 -5.67 -20.79
CA SER A 297 -1.18 -6.36 -19.70
C SER A 297 -0.52 -7.68 -20.14
N ARG A 298 -1.01 -8.27 -21.24
CA ARG A 298 -0.54 -9.48 -21.95
C ARG A 298 -0.57 -10.80 -21.16
N VAL A 299 -0.66 -10.75 -19.83
CA VAL A 299 -0.63 -11.90 -18.90
C VAL A 299 -1.87 -11.89 -18.00
N TRP A 300 -2.96 -11.24 -18.43
CA TRP A 300 -4.19 -11.18 -17.66
C TRP A 300 -4.79 -12.58 -17.49
N GLY A 301 -5.07 -12.96 -16.25
CA GLY A 301 -5.92 -14.11 -15.97
C GLY A 301 -5.27 -15.49 -16.01
N VAL A 302 -3.95 -15.60 -16.16
CA VAL A 302 -3.24 -16.89 -16.30
C VAL A 302 -3.53 -17.87 -15.16
N LEU A 303 -3.75 -17.37 -13.93
CA LEU A 303 -4.06 -18.22 -12.76
C LEU A 303 -5.45 -17.95 -12.18
N HIS A 304 -6.33 -17.23 -12.88
CA HIS A 304 -7.70 -16.99 -12.40
C HIS A 304 -8.47 -18.31 -12.22
N GLY A 305 -9.32 -18.37 -11.19
CA GLY A 305 -10.14 -19.55 -10.89
C GLY A 305 -9.43 -20.68 -10.15
N LEU A 306 -8.09 -20.69 -10.08
CA LEU A 306 -7.36 -21.66 -9.27
C LEU A 306 -7.41 -21.31 -7.77
N PRO A 307 -7.48 -22.31 -6.88
CA PRO A 307 -7.46 -22.05 -5.44
C PRO A 307 -6.09 -21.49 -5.01
N ALA A 308 -6.07 -20.61 -4.01
CA ALA A 308 -4.87 -19.88 -3.58
C ALA A 308 -3.66 -20.78 -3.27
N HIS A 309 -3.88 -21.96 -2.67
CA HIS A 309 -2.80 -22.89 -2.35
C HIS A 309 -2.12 -23.47 -3.61
N ALA A 310 -2.85 -23.62 -4.70
CA ALA A 310 -2.32 -24.09 -5.97
C ALA A 310 -1.55 -22.97 -6.65
N GLN A 311 -2.08 -21.74 -6.64
CA GLN A 311 -1.41 -20.54 -7.13
C GLN A 311 -0.05 -20.33 -6.43
N MET A 312 0.03 -20.57 -5.12
CA MET A 312 1.27 -20.40 -4.34
C MET A 312 2.38 -21.41 -4.67
N LYS A 313 2.05 -22.56 -5.29
CA LYS A 313 3.05 -23.55 -5.73
C LYS A 313 3.63 -23.23 -7.10
N THR A 314 3.08 -22.24 -7.81
CA THR A 314 3.51 -21.91 -9.16
C THR A 314 4.82 -21.13 -9.17
N PRO A 315 5.62 -21.25 -10.24
CA PRO A 315 6.82 -20.42 -10.43
C PRO A 315 6.49 -18.91 -10.44
N TRP A 316 5.30 -18.52 -10.91
CA TRP A 316 4.79 -17.14 -10.87
C TRP A 316 4.79 -16.55 -9.47
N PHE A 317 4.40 -17.37 -8.47
CA PHE A 317 4.39 -16.97 -7.07
C PHE A 317 5.78 -17.03 -6.42
N ILE A 318 6.53 -18.10 -6.69
CA ILE A 318 7.83 -18.30 -6.03
C ILE A 318 8.84 -17.22 -6.45
N LEU A 319 8.92 -16.90 -7.74
CA LEU A 319 9.87 -15.90 -8.24
C LEU A 319 9.54 -14.49 -7.74
N ILE A 320 8.24 -14.12 -7.74
CA ILE A 320 7.82 -12.81 -7.23
C ILE A 320 7.99 -12.71 -5.71
N LEU A 321 7.77 -13.81 -4.98
CA LEU A 321 8.02 -13.90 -3.54
C LEU A 321 9.50 -13.67 -3.24
N LEU A 322 10.40 -14.40 -3.91
CA LEU A 322 11.85 -14.26 -3.73
C LEU A 322 12.33 -12.84 -4.05
N MET A 323 11.85 -12.25 -5.14
CA MET A 323 12.16 -10.87 -5.48
C MET A 323 11.70 -9.91 -4.37
N THR A 324 10.47 -10.09 -3.88
CA THR A 324 9.90 -9.22 -2.82
C THR A 324 10.63 -9.35 -1.51
N VAL A 325 11.02 -10.56 -1.12
CA VAL A 325 11.85 -10.80 0.06
C VAL A 325 13.16 -10.03 -0.02
N LEU A 326 13.88 -10.12 -1.15
CA LEU A 326 15.17 -9.45 -1.33
C LEU A 326 15.03 -7.92 -1.36
N GLN A 327 14.05 -7.40 -2.11
CA GLN A 327 13.86 -5.95 -2.22
C GLN A 327 13.38 -5.33 -0.92
N MET A 328 12.45 -5.99 -0.21
CA MET A 328 11.97 -5.48 1.07
C MET A 328 13.08 -5.45 2.12
N LEU A 329 13.88 -6.53 2.22
CA LEU A 329 15.05 -6.59 3.10
C LEU A 329 16.02 -5.45 2.81
N ARG A 330 16.31 -5.22 1.52
CA ARG A 330 17.21 -4.16 1.10
C ARG A 330 16.68 -2.77 1.39
N MET A 331 15.39 -2.50 1.10
CA MET A 331 14.79 -1.19 1.36
C MET A 331 14.80 -0.85 2.85
N ASN A 332 14.38 -1.80 3.69
CA ASN A 332 14.37 -1.61 5.14
C ASN A 332 15.79 -1.46 5.70
N TYR A 333 16.74 -2.27 5.23
CA TYR A 333 18.15 -2.14 5.63
C TYR A 333 18.72 -0.77 5.23
N PHE A 334 18.43 -0.27 4.03
CA PHE A 334 18.84 1.07 3.60
C PHE A 334 18.29 2.15 4.54
N ILE A 335 16.97 2.20 4.81
CA ILE A 335 16.35 3.19 5.72
C ILE A 335 17.03 3.20 7.10
N ALA A 336 17.32 2.02 7.65
CA ALA A 336 17.92 1.90 8.97
C ALA A 336 19.37 2.43 9.02
N THR A 337 20.09 2.35 7.91
CA THR A 337 21.55 2.51 7.87
C THR A 337 22.03 3.64 6.96
N VAL A 338 21.15 4.45 6.34
CA VAL A 338 21.54 5.56 5.42
C VAL A 338 22.71 6.37 6.00
N ARG A 339 22.53 6.95 7.19
CA ARG A 339 23.57 7.75 7.86
C ARG A 339 24.87 6.96 8.08
N SER A 340 24.81 5.78 8.69
CA SER A 340 26.01 5.00 9.05
C SER A 340 26.73 4.44 7.82
N GLN A 341 26.01 4.08 6.76
CA GLN A 341 26.60 3.64 5.49
C GLN A 341 27.41 4.77 4.84
N TYR A 342 26.82 5.97 4.70
CA TYR A 342 27.50 7.09 4.05
C TYR A 342 28.60 7.69 4.93
N GLU A 343 28.48 7.63 6.25
CA GLU A 343 29.54 8.03 7.18
C GLU A 343 30.80 7.16 6.96
N PHE A 344 30.63 5.85 6.84
CA PHE A 344 31.73 4.94 6.52
C PHE A 344 32.28 5.17 5.11
N MET A 345 31.40 5.24 4.10
CA MET A 345 31.82 5.32 2.68
C MET A 345 32.50 6.64 2.34
N LEU A 346 32.00 7.77 2.84
CA LEU A 346 32.53 9.11 2.54
C LEU A 346 33.61 9.57 3.53
N ARG A 347 33.79 8.84 4.65
CA ARG A 347 34.68 9.21 5.76
C ARG A 347 34.41 10.63 6.28
N SER A 348 33.17 11.08 6.20
CA SER A 348 32.76 12.44 6.56
C SER A 348 31.36 12.43 7.18
N VAL A 349 31.30 12.77 8.47
CA VAL A 349 30.03 12.87 9.22
C VAL A 349 29.12 13.93 8.59
N ARG A 350 29.67 15.10 8.26
CA ARG A 350 28.91 16.21 7.67
C ARG A 350 28.27 15.85 6.32
N GLN A 351 28.99 15.15 5.45
CA GLN A 351 28.43 14.75 4.14
C GLN A 351 27.36 13.67 4.30
N ALA A 352 27.56 12.73 5.22
CA ALA A 352 26.57 11.71 5.54
C ALA A 352 25.28 12.31 6.12
N GLU A 353 25.41 13.31 6.99
CA GLU A 353 24.28 14.10 7.51
C GLU A 353 23.53 14.81 6.40
N MET A 354 24.22 15.48 5.48
CA MET A 354 23.57 16.16 4.35
C MET A 354 22.79 15.19 3.43
N ILE A 355 23.29 13.98 3.23
CA ILE A 355 22.58 12.94 2.45
C ILE A 355 21.37 12.42 3.24
N ASN A 356 21.51 12.21 4.55
CA ASN A 356 20.42 11.78 5.42
C ASN A 356 19.31 12.84 5.50
N ASP A 357 19.66 14.12 5.63
CA ASP A 357 18.70 15.23 5.64
C ASP A 357 17.96 15.33 4.31
N PHE A 358 18.67 15.15 3.20
CA PHE A 358 18.04 15.06 1.89
C PHE A 358 17.11 13.85 1.78
N PHE A 359 17.50 12.69 2.31
CA PHE A 359 16.65 11.50 2.38
C PHE A 359 15.38 11.74 3.19
N ASP A 360 15.49 12.35 4.37
CA ASP A 360 14.36 12.64 5.26
C ASP A 360 13.31 13.53 4.57
N VAL A 361 13.74 14.49 3.75
CA VAL A 361 12.87 15.37 2.95
C VAL A 361 12.35 14.68 1.68
N ALA A 362 13.22 13.95 0.98
CA ALA A 362 12.88 13.34 -0.30
C ALA A 362 11.85 12.21 -0.14
N LEU A 363 11.93 11.42 0.93
CA LEU A 363 11.04 10.27 1.14
C LEU A 363 9.55 10.67 1.16
N PRO A 364 9.10 11.66 1.98
CA PRO A 364 7.70 12.09 1.94
C PRO A 364 7.31 12.81 0.65
N VAL A 365 8.20 13.66 0.12
CA VAL A 365 7.90 14.49 -1.06
C VAL A 365 7.74 13.63 -2.30
N GLY A 366 8.66 12.69 -2.52
CA GLY A 366 8.59 11.82 -3.69
C GLY A 366 7.47 10.80 -3.61
N GLY A 367 7.08 10.36 -2.40
CA GLY A 367 5.86 9.57 -2.21
C GLY A 367 4.63 10.26 -2.81
N VAL A 368 4.42 11.56 -2.52
CA VAL A 368 3.28 12.32 -3.08
C VAL A 368 3.48 12.67 -4.56
N LEU A 369 4.67 13.14 -4.92
CA LEU A 369 4.96 13.68 -6.26
C LEU A 369 4.93 12.60 -7.34
N PHE A 370 5.47 11.40 -7.05
CA PHE A 370 5.57 10.33 -8.04
C PHE A 370 4.33 9.44 -8.10
N THR A 371 3.42 9.52 -7.14
CA THR A 371 2.19 8.71 -7.09
C THR A 371 1.36 8.77 -8.39
N PRO A 372 1.05 9.95 -8.98
CA PRO A 372 0.30 10.01 -10.24
C PRO A 372 1.07 9.43 -11.43
N VAL A 373 2.38 9.65 -11.46
CA VAL A 373 3.26 9.16 -12.53
C VAL A 373 3.35 7.63 -12.48
N ILE A 374 3.43 7.05 -11.28
CA ILE A 374 3.42 5.60 -11.06
C ILE A 374 2.11 4.98 -11.54
N GLY A 375 0.97 5.61 -11.24
CA GLY A 375 -0.33 5.17 -11.76
C GLY A 375 -0.37 5.12 -13.29
N LEU A 376 0.04 6.22 -13.94
CA LEU A 376 0.12 6.29 -15.40
C LEU A 376 1.09 5.27 -16.01
N LEU A 377 2.24 5.02 -15.36
CA LEU A 377 3.18 4.01 -15.81
C LEU A 377 2.58 2.60 -15.76
N LEU A 378 1.87 2.25 -14.68
CA LEU A 378 1.26 0.92 -14.52
C LEU A 378 0.07 0.69 -15.44
N ASP A 379 -0.61 1.76 -15.83
CA ASP A 379 -1.73 1.68 -16.76
C ASP A 379 -1.30 1.48 -18.21
N ASN A 380 -0.13 2.01 -18.59
CA ASN A 380 0.36 1.98 -19.98
C ASN A 380 1.43 0.91 -20.25
N LEU A 381 2.03 0.32 -19.21
CA LEU A 381 3.08 -0.69 -19.36
C LEU A 381 2.52 -2.11 -19.22
N SER A 382 3.03 -3.03 -20.05
CA SER A 382 2.76 -4.46 -19.89
C SER A 382 3.41 -5.00 -18.61
N VAL A 383 2.90 -6.12 -18.10
CA VAL A 383 3.42 -6.74 -16.86
C VAL A 383 4.94 -7.02 -16.93
N PRO A 384 5.48 -7.70 -17.95
CA PRO A 384 6.92 -7.92 -18.04
C PRO A 384 7.73 -6.62 -18.23
N ALA A 385 7.19 -5.60 -18.91
CA ALA A 385 7.87 -4.31 -19.03
C ALA A 385 7.98 -3.60 -17.67
N THR A 386 6.90 -3.63 -16.88
CA THR A 386 6.88 -3.13 -15.50
C THR A 386 7.89 -3.87 -14.63
N LEU A 387 7.95 -5.21 -14.70
CA LEU A 387 8.93 -6.00 -13.95
C LEU A 387 10.37 -5.71 -14.41
N ALA A 388 10.61 -5.54 -15.72
CA ALA A 388 11.93 -5.18 -16.25
C ALA A 388 12.39 -3.80 -15.75
N MET A 389 11.48 -2.82 -15.71
CA MET A 389 11.72 -1.50 -15.13
C MET A 389 12.08 -1.59 -13.64
N ILE A 390 11.37 -2.42 -12.87
CA ILE A 390 11.72 -2.68 -11.46
C ILE A 390 13.13 -3.24 -11.33
N VAL A 391 13.48 -4.26 -12.12
CA VAL A 391 14.82 -4.87 -12.07
C VAL A 391 15.90 -3.86 -12.44
N LEU A 392 15.66 -3.02 -13.44
CA LEU A 392 16.57 -1.95 -13.85
C LEU A 392 16.75 -0.91 -12.74
N LEU A 393 15.67 -0.42 -12.14
CA LEU A 393 15.71 0.59 -11.08
C LEU A 393 16.36 0.03 -9.80
N THR A 394 16.01 -1.19 -9.39
CA THR A 394 16.60 -1.86 -8.22
C THR A 394 18.10 -2.10 -8.42
N THR A 395 18.51 -2.57 -9.60
CA THR A 395 19.93 -2.81 -9.91
C THR A 395 20.72 -1.51 -9.97
N SER A 396 20.17 -0.47 -10.62
CA SER A 396 20.80 0.85 -10.71
C SER A 396 21.00 1.47 -9.32
N THR A 397 19.95 1.45 -8.49
CA THR A 397 20.04 1.90 -7.09
C THR A 397 21.07 1.09 -6.30
N GLY A 398 21.28 -0.19 -6.66
CA GLY A 398 22.16 -1.10 -5.92
C GLY A 398 23.62 -0.84 -6.25
N ALA A 399 23.90 -0.71 -7.54
CA ALA A 399 25.21 -0.35 -8.05
C ALA A 399 25.64 1.03 -7.52
N LEU A 400 24.75 2.03 -7.57
CA LEU A 400 25.06 3.39 -7.08
C LEU A 400 25.31 3.42 -5.57
N ASN A 401 24.55 2.66 -4.76
CA ASN A 401 24.74 2.58 -3.32
C ASN A 401 26.05 1.87 -2.90
N SER A 402 26.74 1.21 -3.83
CA SER A 402 28.05 0.59 -3.58
C SER A 402 29.22 1.51 -3.90
N VAL A 403 28.99 2.68 -4.50
CA VAL A 403 30.04 3.63 -4.89
C VAL A 403 30.23 4.70 -3.81
N PRO A 404 31.44 4.85 -3.23
CA PRO A 404 31.72 5.81 -2.17
C PRO A 404 31.94 7.23 -2.70
N THR A 405 30.90 7.82 -3.32
CA THR A 405 30.94 9.21 -3.81
C THR A 405 29.69 9.98 -3.42
N VAL A 406 29.81 11.31 -3.28
CA VAL A 406 28.71 12.16 -2.77
C VAL A 406 27.53 12.20 -3.75
N TRP A 407 27.80 12.41 -5.03
CA TRP A 407 26.76 12.45 -6.07
C TRP A 407 26.03 11.12 -6.23
N THR A 408 26.71 9.97 -6.05
CA THR A 408 26.03 8.66 -6.06
C THR A 408 25.10 8.50 -4.87
N GLY A 409 25.42 9.09 -3.72
CA GLY A 409 24.52 9.14 -2.57
C GLY A 409 23.20 9.85 -2.86
N TYR A 410 23.27 11.06 -3.42
CA TYR A 410 22.06 11.81 -3.82
C TYR A 410 21.23 11.08 -4.89
N LEU A 411 21.89 10.52 -5.91
CA LEU A 411 21.21 9.74 -6.95
C LEU A 411 20.55 8.47 -6.38
N THR A 412 21.21 7.78 -5.44
CA THR A 412 20.64 6.61 -4.76
C THR A 412 19.38 6.98 -4.01
N VAL A 413 19.37 8.11 -3.28
CA VAL A 413 18.17 8.60 -2.59
C VAL A 413 17.04 8.92 -3.58
N ILE A 414 17.32 9.63 -4.67
CA ILE A 414 16.30 9.96 -5.69
C ILE A 414 15.68 8.68 -6.29
N LEU A 415 16.53 7.73 -6.69
CA LEU A 415 16.05 6.46 -7.25
C LEU A 415 15.31 5.62 -6.22
N PHE A 416 15.76 5.60 -4.96
CA PHE A 416 15.09 4.89 -3.87
C PHE A 416 13.67 5.41 -3.64
N VAL A 417 13.52 6.73 -3.60
CA VAL A 417 12.23 7.40 -3.38
C VAL A 417 11.26 7.18 -4.54
N LEU A 418 11.73 7.01 -5.77
CA LEU A 418 10.91 6.59 -6.90
C LEU A 418 10.58 5.09 -6.84
N LEU A 419 11.61 4.27 -6.59
CA LEU A 419 11.54 2.82 -6.64
C LEU A 419 10.59 2.25 -5.59
N ARG A 420 10.60 2.76 -4.36
CA ARG A 420 9.81 2.21 -3.26
C ARG A 420 8.29 2.23 -3.53
N PRO A 421 7.65 3.39 -3.80
CA PRO A 421 6.23 3.43 -4.13
C PRO A 421 5.93 2.69 -5.44
N TYR A 422 6.81 2.81 -6.46
CA TYR A 422 6.64 2.09 -7.73
C TYR A 422 6.61 0.58 -7.53
N TYR A 423 7.50 0.03 -6.68
CA TYR A 423 7.57 -1.38 -6.37
C TYR A 423 6.28 -1.89 -5.74
N TYR A 424 5.78 -1.23 -4.69
CA TYR A 424 4.56 -1.67 -4.00
C TYR A 424 3.32 -1.59 -4.89
N SER A 425 3.17 -0.51 -5.67
CA SER A 425 2.07 -0.39 -6.62
C SER A 425 2.14 -1.43 -7.73
N ALA A 426 3.32 -1.66 -8.31
CA ALA A 426 3.53 -2.66 -9.35
C ALA A 426 3.32 -4.09 -8.86
N MET A 427 3.71 -4.38 -7.62
CA MET A 427 3.49 -5.68 -6.98
C MET A 427 2.02 -5.97 -6.73
N SER A 428 1.26 -4.97 -6.28
CA SER A 428 -0.20 -5.08 -6.15
C SER A 428 -0.84 -5.28 -7.52
N ASP A 429 -0.43 -4.52 -8.52
CA ASP A 429 -0.93 -4.63 -9.90
C ASP A 429 -0.63 -6.01 -10.52
N TYR A 430 0.60 -6.51 -10.38
CA TYR A 430 0.98 -7.87 -10.78
C TYR A 430 0.11 -8.93 -10.09
N ALA A 431 -0.09 -8.80 -8.77
CA ALA A 431 -0.87 -9.77 -8.03
C ALA A 431 -2.32 -9.82 -8.50
N THR A 432 -2.90 -8.66 -8.81
CA THR A 432 -4.24 -8.55 -9.39
C THR A 432 -4.29 -9.15 -10.79
N LYS A 433 -3.33 -8.82 -11.67
CA LYS A 433 -3.32 -9.25 -13.08
C LYS A 433 -3.10 -10.74 -13.27
N VAL A 434 -2.24 -11.35 -12.44
CA VAL A 434 -1.82 -12.75 -12.59
C VAL A 434 -2.70 -13.70 -11.77
N PHE A 435 -2.99 -13.38 -10.51
CA PHE A 435 -3.69 -14.29 -9.59
C PHE A 435 -5.19 -13.99 -9.44
N GLY A 436 -5.62 -12.77 -9.74
CA GLY A 436 -7.02 -12.35 -9.72
C GLY A 436 -7.53 -11.86 -8.37
N PHE A 437 -8.65 -11.14 -8.41
CA PHE A 437 -9.24 -10.45 -7.25
C PHE A 437 -9.74 -11.39 -6.15
N GLY A 438 -10.20 -12.60 -6.50
CA GLY A 438 -10.79 -13.54 -5.54
C GLY A 438 -9.80 -14.12 -4.53
N THR A 439 -8.54 -14.31 -4.93
CA THR A 439 -7.46 -14.80 -4.06
C THR A 439 -6.43 -13.72 -3.71
N PHE A 440 -6.56 -12.52 -4.27
CA PHE A 440 -5.65 -11.38 -4.13
C PHE A 440 -5.18 -11.17 -2.68
N GLY A 441 -6.11 -10.99 -1.74
CA GLY A 441 -5.78 -10.69 -0.34
C GLY A 441 -4.95 -11.80 0.33
N ARG A 442 -5.21 -13.06 -0.01
CA ARG A 442 -4.44 -14.21 0.51
C ARG A 442 -3.06 -14.26 -0.14
N VAL A 443 -2.96 -14.16 -1.46
CA VAL A 443 -1.69 -14.27 -2.19
C VAL A 443 -0.77 -13.09 -1.87
N TYR A 444 -1.25 -11.86 -2.07
CA TYR A 444 -0.49 -10.64 -1.79
C TYR A 444 -0.16 -10.52 -0.29
N GLY A 445 -1.14 -10.81 0.58
CA GLY A 445 -0.93 -10.82 2.04
C GLY A 445 0.13 -11.84 2.47
N THR A 446 0.16 -13.04 1.87
CA THR A 446 1.22 -14.03 2.14
C THR A 446 2.59 -13.56 1.66
N ILE A 447 2.69 -12.92 0.49
CA ILE A 447 3.96 -12.37 -0.02
C ILE A 447 4.52 -11.32 0.96
N ILE A 448 3.68 -10.38 1.39
CA ILE A 448 4.08 -9.31 2.32
C ILE A 448 4.39 -9.85 3.72
N CYS A 449 3.60 -10.81 4.21
CA CYS A 449 3.84 -11.43 5.52
C CYS A 449 5.14 -12.23 5.54
N PHE A 450 5.37 -13.07 4.52
CA PHE A 450 6.60 -13.88 4.43
C PHE A 450 7.84 -13.00 4.25
N SER A 451 7.79 -11.98 3.39
CA SER A 451 8.88 -10.99 3.28
C SER A 451 9.09 -10.21 4.58
N GLY A 452 8.01 -9.88 5.28
CA GLY A 452 8.03 -9.36 6.65
C GLY A 452 8.81 -10.24 7.63
N LEU A 453 8.60 -11.56 7.62
CA LEU A 453 9.33 -12.50 8.47
C LEU A 453 10.81 -12.60 8.08
N VAL A 454 11.14 -12.61 6.80
CA VAL A 454 12.54 -12.66 6.36
C VAL A 454 13.31 -11.37 6.72
N ASN A 455 12.62 -10.24 6.96
CA ASN A 455 13.28 -9.02 7.45
C ASN A 455 13.98 -9.19 8.81
N PHE A 456 13.72 -10.25 9.60
CA PHE A 456 14.57 -10.57 10.75
C PHE A 456 16.05 -10.80 10.36
N ALA A 457 16.31 -11.21 9.11
CA ALA A 457 17.66 -11.30 8.56
C ALA A 457 18.38 -9.95 8.51
N GLN A 458 17.66 -8.81 8.62
CA GLN A 458 18.27 -7.49 8.75
C GLN A 458 19.21 -7.41 9.96
N TYR A 459 18.87 -8.08 11.07
CA TYR A 459 19.75 -8.15 12.24
C TYR A 459 21.08 -8.85 11.91
N LEU A 460 21.01 -9.94 11.15
CA LEU A 460 22.19 -10.68 10.72
C LEU A 460 23.06 -9.82 9.79
N LEU A 461 22.44 -9.11 8.83
CA LEU A 461 23.15 -8.19 7.95
C LEU A 461 23.84 -7.08 8.74
N ASP A 462 23.14 -6.48 9.70
CA ASP A 462 23.71 -5.40 10.53
C ASP A 462 24.87 -5.91 11.40
N TYR A 463 24.73 -7.11 11.96
CA TYR A 463 25.80 -7.80 12.68
C TYR A 463 27.01 -8.11 11.78
N LEU A 464 26.79 -8.59 10.55
CA LEU A 464 27.85 -8.87 9.58
C LEU A 464 28.57 -7.59 9.15
N THR A 465 27.83 -6.50 8.93
CA THR A 465 28.38 -5.18 8.57
C THR A 465 29.37 -4.73 9.62
N HIS A 466 28.95 -4.74 10.88
CA HIS A 466 29.77 -4.21 11.96
C HIS A 466 30.84 -5.22 12.42
N GLY A 467 30.62 -6.53 12.26
CA GLY A 467 31.51 -7.60 12.72
C GLY A 467 32.63 -7.90 11.72
N PRO A 468 32.47 -8.95 10.90
CA PRO A 468 33.49 -9.41 9.95
C PRO A 468 33.87 -8.36 8.89
N PHE A 469 32.96 -7.44 8.53
CA PHE A 469 33.25 -6.40 7.55
C PHE A 469 33.78 -5.09 8.16
N HIS A 470 34.03 -5.05 9.48
CA HIS A 470 34.63 -3.90 10.16
C HIS A 470 33.94 -2.55 9.86
N GLY A 471 32.61 -2.56 9.72
CA GLY A 471 31.80 -1.38 9.41
C GLY A 471 31.59 -1.13 7.91
N ASN A 472 32.16 -1.93 7.01
CA ASN A 472 32.03 -1.76 5.57
C ASN A 472 30.67 -2.26 5.05
N PRO A 473 29.79 -1.37 4.52
CA PRO A 473 28.48 -1.77 4.00
C PRO A 473 28.54 -2.29 2.55
N ILE A 474 29.65 -2.07 1.83
CA ILE A 474 29.78 -2.36 0.40
C ILE A 474 29.56 -3.85 0.07
N PRO A 475 30.15 -4.83 0.81
CA PRO A 475 29.94 -6.25 0.51
C PRO A 475 28.48 -6.68 0.58
N ILE A 476 27.74 -6.16 1.58
CA ILE A 476 26.32 -6.46 1.75
C ILE A 476 25.49 -5.78 0.67
N ASN A 477 25.80 -4.53 0.32
CA ASN A 477 25.15 -3.82 -0.78
C ASN A 477 25.34 -4.54 -2.12
N ILE A 478 26.55 -5.00 -2.42
CA ILE A 478 26.85 -5.78 -3.63
C ILE A 478 26.12 -7.13 -3.60
N PHE A 479 26.13 -7.84 -2.48
CA PHE A 479 25.43 -9.13 -2.34
C PHE A 479 23.92 -8.98 -2.58
N LEU A 480 23.27 -8.01 -1.94
CA LEU A 480 21.83 -7.77 -2.13
C LEU A 480 21.50 -7.29 -3.54
N ALA A 481 22.36 -6.45 -4.16
CA ALA A 481 22.18 -5.99 -5.52
C ALA A 481 22.32 -7.13 -6.54
N THR A 482 23.34 -7.98 -6.39
CA THR A 482 23.58 -9.13 -7.28
C THR A 482 22.52 -10.22 -7.12
N ALA A 483 22.15 -10.57 -5.89
CA ALA A 483 21.07 -11.52 -5.63
C ALA A 483 19.73 -11.00 -6.20
N GLY A 484 19.43 -9.71 -6.00
CA GLY A 484 18.24 -9.06 -6.56
C GLY A 484 18.23 -9.04 -8.08
N LEU A 485 19.37 -8.79 -8.73
CA LEU A 485 19.51 -8.85 -10.19
C LEU A 485 19.29 -10.27 -10.73
N ILE A 486 19.89 -11.29 -10.10
CA ILE A 486 19.75 -12.69 -10.53
C ILE A 486 18.29 -13.14 -10.45
N VAL A 487 17.65 -12.95 -9.30
CA VAL A 487 16.24 -13.33 -9.09
C VAL A 487 15.31 -12.49 -9.96
N GLY A 488 15.57 -11.19 -10.07
CA GLY A 488 14.80 -10.27 -10.90
C GLY A 488 14.89 -10.61 -12.39
N ALA A 489 16.09 -10.88 -12.90
CA ALA A 489 16.29 -11.28 -14.29
C ALA A 489 15.62 -12.63 -14.59
N ALA A 490 15.70 -13.59 -13.65
CA ALA A 490 15.00 -14.86 -13.76
C ALA A 490 13.47 -14.68 -13.81
N LEU A 491 12.92 -13.80 -12.97
CA LEU A 491 11.50 -13.44 -12.98
C LEU A 491 11.09 -12.82 -14.31
N VAL A 492 11.80 -11.80 -14.79
CA VAL A 492 11.47 -11.12 -16.05
C VAL A 492 11.57 -12.07 -17.24
N ALA A 493 12.63 -12.88 -17.30
CA ALA A 493 12.80 -13.88 -18.36
C ALA A 493 11.67 -14.92 -18.32
N PHE A 494 11.32 -15.43 -17.13
CA PHE A 494 10.23 -16.38 -16.97
C PHE A 494 8.88 -15.78 -17.43
N VAL A 495 8.54 -14.58 -16.97
CA VAL A 495 7.28 -13.91 -17.33
C VAL A 495 7.23 -13.62 -18.83
N TYR A 496 8.34 -13.20 -19.44
CA TYR A 496 8.41 -12.93 -20.87
C TYR A 496 8.24 -14.21 -21.71
N ILE A 497 8.88 -15.32 -21.32
CA ILE A 497 8.72 -16.61 -21.98
C ILE A 497 7.28 -17.13 -21.83
N ALA A 498 6.73 -17.02 -20.62
CA ALA A 498 5.38 -17.48 -20.33
C ALA A 498 4.31 -16.63 -21.05
N GLU A 499 4.52 -15.31 -21.17
CA GLU A 499 3.69 -14.44 -22.01
C GLU A 499 3.70 -14.89 -23.47
N LYS A 500 4.88 -15.14 -24.03
CA LYS A 500 5.02 -15.58 -25.42
C LYS A 500 4.28 -16.89 -25.67
N ARG A 501 4.48 -17.88 -24.79
CA ARG A 501 3.80 -19.18 -24.87
C ARG A 501 2.28 -19.04 -24.76
N TRP A 502 1.79 -18.21 -23.85
CA TRP A 502 0.37 -17.98 -23.68
C TRP A 502 -0.27 -17.31 -24.90
N ARG A 503 0.45 -16.40 -25.57
CA ARG A 503 0.00 -15.80 -26.83
C ARG A 503 -0.11 -16.81 -27.96
N GLU A 504 0.85 -17.72 -28.08
CA GLU A 504 0.82 -18.79 -29.07
C GLU A 504 -0.38 -19.73 -28.82
N GLU A 505 -0.57 -20.18 -27.56
CA GLU A 505 -1.71 -21.03 -27.17
C GLU A 505 -3.08 -20.33 -27.35
N LYS A 506 -3.17 -19.03 -27.03
CA LYS A 506 -4.41 -18.27 -27.22
C LYS A 506 -4.73 -18.07 -28.71
N ALA A 507 -3.74 -17.79 -29.54
CA ALA A 507 -3.95 -17.65 -30.99
C ALA A 507 -4.47 -18.95 -31.60
N GLU A 508 -3.90 -20.10 -31.19
CA GLU A 508 -4.37 -21.42 -31.63
C GLU A 508 -5.83 -21.68 -31.17
N TYR A 509 -6.15 -21.35 -29.91
CA TYR A 509 -7.51 -21.48 -29.39
C TYR A 509 -8.52 -20.55 -30.07
N ASP A 510 -8.16 -19.30 -30.35
CA ASP A 510 -9.02 -18.33 -31.03
C ASP A 510 -9.24 -18.74 -32.49
N GLU A 511 -8.23 -19.30 -33.17
CA GLU A 511 -8.37 -19.92 -34.50
C GLU A 511 -9.31 -21.13 -34.47
N GLU A 512 -9.17 -22.04 -33.49
CA GLU A 512 -10.09 -23.17 -33.32
C GLU A 512 -11.52 -22.70 -33.02
N ARG A 513 -11.68 -21.68 -32.17
CA ARG A 513 -12.98 -21.10 -31.84
C ARG A 513 -13.63 -20.47 -33.07
N GLN A 514 -12.89 -19.74 -33.89
CA GLN A 514 -13.41 -19.17 -35.14
C GLN A 514 -13.88 -20.26 -36.11
N ARG A 515 -13.22 -21.43 -36.15
CA ARG A 515 -13.68 -22.59 -36.94
C ARG A 515 -14.94 -23.27 -36.39
N LEU A 516 -15.25 -23.08 -35.11
CA LEU A 516 -16.40 -23.69 -34.42
C LEU A 516 -17.62 -22.76 -34.36
N ILE A 517 -17.47 -21.48 -34.68
CA ILE A 517 -18.61 -20.59 -34.91
C ILE A 517 -19.19 -21.02 -36.25
N PRO A 518 -20.42 -21.59 -36.31
CA PRO A 518 -21.05 -21.81 -37.60
C PRO A 518 -21.12 -20.45 -38.29
N GLU A 519 -20.58 -20.37 -39.51
CA GLU A 519 -20.99 -19.32 -40.42
C GLU A 519 -22.49 -19.51 -40.57
N ASP A 520 -23.28 -18.69 -39.87
CA ASP A 520 -24.66 -18.45 -40.27
C ASP A 520 -24.51 -17.92 -41.70
N GLU A 521 -24.72 -18.81 -42.67
CA GLU A 521 -24.94 -18.43 -44.05
C GLU A 521 -26.01 -17.34 -43.97
N GLU A 522 -25.59 -16.10 -44.20
CA GLU A 522 -26.50 -15.01 -44.50
C GLU A 522 -27.33 -15.53 -45.69
N GLU A 523 -28.56 -15.95 -45.40
CA GLU A 523 -29.64 -16.03 -46.38
C GLU A 523 -29.84 -14.61 -46.92
N GLU A 524 -28.97 -14.20 -47.84
CA GLU A 524 -29.27 -13.17 -48.82
C GLU A 524 -30.24 -13.77 -49.83
N ALA A 525 -31.48 -13.26 -49.77
CA ALA A 525 -32.55 -13.22 -50.77
C ALA A 525 -33.69 -14.26 -50.68
#